data_AF-A0A9E6MW96-F1
#
_entry.id   AF-A0A9E6MW96-F1
#
_cell.length_a   1.000
_cell.length_b   1.000
_cell.length_c   1.000
_cell.angle_alpha   90.00
_cell.angle_beta   90.00
_cell.angle_gamma   90.00
#
_symmetry.space_group_name_H-M   'P 1'
#
loop_
_entity.id
_entity.type
_entity.pdbx_description
1 polymer ?
#
loop_
_entity_poly.entity_id
_entity_poly.type
_entity_poly.pdbx_seq_one_letter_code
_entity_poly.pdbx_strand_id
1 'polypeptide(L)' 'MQWTSLQDFLTMRGYGLYVWGSFGACALGMLIESLWVRQRLRTIQSRLPKQELNG' A
#
# COMPACT_ATOMS: atom_id res chain seq x y z
N MET A 1 -13.98 -15.52 -28.79
CA MET A 1 -12.61 -14.97 -28.72
C MET A 1 -12.73 -13.47 -28.56
N GLN A 2 -12.64 -12.96 -27.34
CA GLN A 2 -12.40 -11.54 -26.97
C GLN A 2 -12.79 -11.39 -25.50
N TRP A 3 -11.86 -11.75 -24.63
CA TRP A 3 -11.91 -11.41 -23.21
C TRP A 3 -11.36 -10.00 -23.07
N THR A 4 -12.14 -9.03 -23.54
CA THR A 4 -11.66 -7.66 -23.82
C THR A 4 -11.69 -6.77 -22.59
N SER A 5 -12.26 -7.21 -21.47
CA SER A 5 -12.56 -6.31 -20.37
C SER A 5 -12.33 -6.92 -18.99
N LEU A 6 -11.59 -6.18 -18.15
CA LEU A 6 -11.64 -6.29 -16.68
C LEU A 6 -13.09 -6.22 -16.17
N GLN A 7 -13.94 -5.53 -16.92
CA GLN A 7 -15.38 -5.43 -16.70
C GLN A 7 -16.10 -6.79 -16.81
N ASP A 8 -15.70 -7.71 -17.70
CA ASP A 8 -16.27 -9.07 -17.74
C ASP A 8 -15.86 -9.88 -16.50
N PHE A 9 -14.66 -9.71 -15.98
CA PHE A 9 -14.22 -10.36 -14.73
C PHE A 9 -14.91 -9.82 -13.47
N LEU A 10 -15.16 -8.51 -13.41
CA LEU A 10 -15.96 -7.92 -12.34
C LEU A 10 -17.43 -8.33 -12.45
N THR A 11 -17.94 -8.47 -13.67
CA THR A 11 -19.36 -8.78 -13.94
C THR A 11 -19.63 -10.29 -14.06
N MET A 12 -18.59 -11.14 -14.10
CA MET A 12 -18.68 -12.60 -13.95
C MET A 12 -19.09 -12.95 -12.50
N ARG A 13 -20.38 -12.78 -12.20
CA ARG A 13 -21.07 -13.34 -11.03
C ARG A 13 -20.53 -12.92 -9.64
N GLY A 14 -19.90 -11.75 -9.50
CA GLY A 14 -19.65 -11.12 -8.19
C GLY A 14 -18.40 -11.56 -7.41
N TYR A 15 -17.59 -12.47 -7.95
CA TYR A 15 -16.37 -12.96 -7.27
C TYR A 15 -15.11 -12.11 -7.52
N GLY A 16 -15.05 -11.37 -8.63
CA GLY A 16 -13.89 -10.53 -8.97
C GLY A 16 -13.62 -9.43 -7.92
N LEU A 17 -14.69 -8.84 -7.37
CA LEU A 17 -14.62 -7.85 -6.29
C LEU A 17 -14.09 -8.45 -4.97
N TYR A 18 -14.33 -9.74 -4.70
CA TYR A 18 -13.80 -10.42 -3.51
C TYR A 18 -12.29 -10.61 -3.59
N VAL A 19 -11.77 -11.10 -4.73
CA VAL A 19 -10.34 -11.32 -4.91
C VAL A 19 -9.58 -10.01 -4.86
N TRP A 20 -10.06 -9.00 -5.57
CA TRP A 20 -9.51 -7.66 -5.54
C TRP A 20 -9.69 -6.98 -4.18
N GLY A 21 -10.79 -7.25 -3.48
CA GLY A 21 -11.03 -6.80 -2.12
C GLY A 21 -10.00 -7.36 -1.13
N SER A 22 -9.71 -8.66 -1.18
CA SER A 22 -8.69 -9.29 -0.31
C SER A 22 -7.27 -8.82 -0.64
N PHE A 23 -6.92 -8.72 -1.92
CA PHE A 23 -5.62 -8.15 -2.34
C PHE A 23 -5.49 -6.69 -1.94
N GLY A 24 -6.55 -5.90 -2.15
CA GLY A 24 -6.63 -4.50 -1.75
C GLY A 24 -6.55 -4.33 -0.23
N ALA A 25 -7.20 -5.19 0.55
CA ALA A 25 -7.15 -5.19 2.01
C ALA A 25 -5.74 -5.49 2.54
N CYS A 26 -5.06 -6.51 1.98
CA CYS A 26 -3.66 -6.80 2.32
C CYS A 26 -2.73 -5.65 1.96
N ALA A 27 -2.87 -5.08 0.75
CA ALA A 27 -2.07 -3.94 0.32
C ALA A 27 -2.34 -2.69 1.18
N LEU A 28 -3.60 -2.45 1.57
CA LEU A 28 -3.97 -1.38 2.50
C LEU A 28 -3.33 -1.58 3.87
N GLY A 29 -3.38 -2.79 4.43
CA GLY A 29 -2.72 -3.11 5.70
C GLY A 29 -1.22 -2.79 5.65
N MET A 30 -0.52 -3.30 4.63
CA MET A 30 0.91 -3.00 4.42
C MET A 30 1.17 -1.50 4.25
N LEU A 31 0.33 -0.78 3.50
CA LEU A 31 0.48 0.66 3.31
C LEU A 31 0.27 1.43 4.61
N ILE A 32 -0.74 1.07 5.41
CA ILE A 32 -1.00 1.70 6.70
C ILE A 32 0.18 1.50 7.65
N GLU A 33 0.66 0.26 7.79
CA GLU A 33 1.82 -0.03 8.62
C GLU A 33 3.08 0.69 8.11
N SER A 34 3.33 0.66 6.80
CA SER A 34 4.46 1.36 6.19
C SER A 34 4.39 2.87 6.40
N LEU A 35 3.22 3.49 6.22
CA LEU A 35 3.01 4.92 6.45
C LEU A 35 3.23 5.27 7.93
N TRP A 36 2.80 4.43 8.86
CA TRP A 36 2.95 4.68 10.29
C TRP A 36 4.41 4.51 10.73
N VAL A 37 5.09 3.48 10.23
CA VAL A 37 6.54 3.29 10.43
C VAL A 37 7.32 4.45 9.83
N ARG A 38 6.98 4.91 8.62
CA ARG A 38 7.63 6.06 7.97
C ARG A 38 7.40 7.35 8.75
N GLN A 39 6.21 7.58 9.27
CA GLN A 39 5.94 8.73 10.14
C GLN A 39 6.81 8.68 11.39
N ARG A 40 6.93 7.50 12.02
CA ARG A 40 7.78 7.30 13.19
C ARG A 40 9.26 7.49 12.86
N LEU A 41 9.70 6.99 11.70
CA LEU A 41 11.06 7.19 11.19
C LEU A 41 11.34 8.67 10.93
N ARG A 42 10.40 9.45 10.40
CA ARG A 42 10.55 10.91 10.24
C ARG A 42 10.69 11.60 11.59
N THR A 43 9.92 11.19 12.59
CA THR A 43 10.06 11.69 13.97
C THR A 43 11.42 11.31 14.57
N ILE A 44 11.93 10.11 14.33
CA ILE A 44 13.24 9.68 14.82
C ILE A 44 14.39 10.35 14.05
N GLN A 45 14.27 10.53 12.74
CA GLN A 45 15.26 11.26 11.93
C GLN A 45 15.34 12.73 12.32
N SER A 46 14.22 13.34 12.73
CA SER A 46 14.25 14.71 13.29
C SER A 46 15.00 14.80 14.64
N ARG A 47 15.31 13.66 15.27
CA ARG A 47 16.14 13.57 16.49
C ARG A 47 17.61 13.28 16.19
N LEU A 48 17.99 13.06 14.94
CA LEU A 48 19.39 13.08 14.53
C LEU A 48 19.69 14.53 14.12
N PRO A 49 20.17 15.39 15.05
CA PRO A 49 20.81 16.62 14.61
C PRO A 49 21.92 16.21 13.63
N LYS A 50 22.03 16.97 12.56
CA LYS A 50 23.16 16.99 11.62
C LYS A 50 24.48 17.29 12.39
N GLN A 51 24.93 16.38 13.24
CA GLN A 51 26.16 16.51 14.03
C GLN A 51 27.38 15.90 13.32
N GLU A 52 27.19 15.20 12.21
CA GLU A 52 28.25 14.48 11.50
C GLU A 52 28.84 15.25 10.29
N LEU A 53 28.51 16.54 10.11
CA LEU A 53 29.03 17.37 9.00
C LEU A 53 29.84 18.60 9.46
N ASN A 54 30.31 18.60 10.72
CA ASN A 54 31.29 19.57 11.21
C ASN A 54 32.23 18.88 12.21
N GLY A 55 33.19 18.13 11.67
CA GLY A 55 34.26 17.44 12.41
C GLY A 55 35.41 17.14 11.47
#